data_AF-A0A1Z5LF59-F1
#
_entry.id   AF-A0A1Z5LF59-F1
#
_cell.length_a   1.000
_cell.length_b   1.000
_cell.length_c   1.000
_cell.angle_alpha   90.00
_cell.angle_beta   90.00
_cell.angle_gamma   90.00
#
_symmetry.space_group_name_H-M   'P 1'
#
loop_
_entity.id
_entity.type
_entity.pdbx_description
1 polymer ?
#
loop_
_entity_poly.entity_id
_entity_poly.type
_entity_poly.pdbx_seq_one_letter_code
_entity_poly.pdbx_strand_id
1 'polypeptide(L)'
;MVFGMSVLYLMGLLFILFQNYKTVKSLMYWFYPDLRSFRIDSEKEYGVNCSDITWERVWSHVDVFAFGHLFGWAMKAMLVRHYGICWTISFTWEITEMAFAHLLPNFVECWWDAVVLDVLLCNGLGIWLGMAICKKLEMRTYEWESIKHIQSTTGKIRRAVLQFTPASWTHVRWLDPHCTYMRFFAVAELVVFW
;
A
#
# COMPACT_ATOMS: atom_id res chain seq x y z
N MET A 1 -20.10 -14.45 0.24
CA MET A 1 -19.99 -13.80 1.57
C MET A 1 -18.92 -12.72 1.60
N VAL A 2 -17.65 -13.00 1.28
CA VAL A 2 -16.56 -11.99 1.28
C VAL A 2 -16.91 -10.75 0.45
N PHE A 3 -17.34 -10.93 -0.80
CA PHE A 3 -17.75 -9.82 -1.66
C PHE A 3 -18.90 -8.98 -1.05
N GLY A 4 -19.92 -9.63 -0.49
CA GLY A 4 -21.03 -8.93 0.16
C GLY A 4 -20.60 -8.11 1.36
N MET A 5 -19.70 -8.65 2.20
CA MET A 5 -19.11 -7.90 3.32
C MET A 5 -18.26 -6.72 2.83
N SER A 6 -17.50 -6.89 1.75
CA SER A 6 -16.74 -5.79 1.14
C SER A 6 -17.64 -4.67 0.60
N VAL A 7 -18.76 -5.02 -0.01
CA VAL A 7 -19.77 -4.04 -0.47
C VAL A 7 -20.39 -3.31 0.72
N LEU A 8 -20.81 -4.01 1.76
CA LEU A 8 -21.37 -3.39 2.97
C LEU A 8 -20.35 -2.49 3.68
N TYR A 9 -19.10 -2.92 3.77
CA TYR A 9 -18.00 -2.11 4.31
C TYR A 9 -17.80 -0.83 3.51
N LEU A 10 -17.74 -0.94 2.17
CA LEU A 10 -17.61 0.23 1.29
C LEU A 10 -18.80 1.18 1.45
N MET A 11 -20.02 0.67 1.51
CA MET A 11 -21.22 1.49 1.74
C MET A 11 -21.16 2.20 3.10
N GLY A 12 -20.67 1.53 4.15
CA GLY A 12 -20.44 2.12 5.47
C GLY A 12 -19.39 3.24 5.45
N LEU A 13 -18.27 3.02 4.76
CA LEU A 13 -17.24 4.05 4.58
C LEU A 13 -17.78 5.28 3.82
N LEU A 14 -18.52 5.07 2.74
CA LEU A 14 -19.17 6.14 2.00
C LEU A 14 -20.15 6.91 2.88
N PHE A 15 -20.98 6.20 3.66
CA PHE A 15 -21.89 6.85 4.60
C PHE A 15 -21.14 7.74 5.60
N ILE A 16 -20.07 7.23 6.24
CA ILE A 16 -19.25 7.98 7.21
C ILE A 16 -18.57 9.18 6.54
N LEU A 17 -18.08 9.02 5.30
CA LEU A 17 -17.41 10.08 4.54
C LEU A 17 -18.32 11.30 4.33
N PHE A 18 -19.63 11.09 4.17
CA PHE A 18 -20.63 12.17 4.04
C PHE A 18 -21.17 12.68 5.38
N GLN A 19 -20.70 12.16 6.53
CA GLN A 19 -21.09 12.66 7.84
C GLN A 19 -20.21 13.82 8.32
N ASN A 20 -20.80 14.73 9.08
CA ASN A 20 -20.05 15.77 9.78
C ASN A 20 -19.27 15.17 10.96
N TYR A 21 -18.13 15.79 11.27
CA TYR A 21 -17.23 15.34 12.36
C TYR A 21 -17.95 15.16 13.72
N LYS A 22 -18.90 16.04 14.06
CA LYS A 22 -19.71 15.91 15.28
C LYS A 22 -20.60 14.67 15.26
N THR A 23 -21.22 14.37 14.11
CA THR A 23 -22.07 13.18 13.92
C THR A 23 -21.26 11.91 14.02
N VAL A 24 -20.08 11.87 13.39
CA VAL A 24 -19.15 10.73 13.48
C VAL A 24 -18.76 10.48 14.94
N LYS A 25 -18.37 11.52 15.69
CA LYS A 25 -18.06 11.37 17.12
C LYS A 25 -19.27 10.90 17.94
N SER A 26 -20.46 11.42 17.66
CA SER A 26 -21.68 10.96 18.33
C SER A 26 -21.96 9.48 18.06
N LEU A 27 -21.75 9.01 16.83
CA LEU A 27 -21.87 7.60 16.47
C LEU A 27 -20.83 6.75 17.22
N MET A 28 -19.57 7.18 17.25
CA MET A 28 -18.51 6.50 17.99
C MET A 28 -18.83 6.43 19.49
N TYR A 29 -19.32 7.50 20.09
CA TYR A 29 -19.73 7.54 21.50
C TYR A 29 -20.99 6.74 21.81
N TRP A 30 -21.82 6.45 20.80
CA TRP A 30 -22.98 5.58 20.97
C TRP A 30 -22.54 4.12 21.09
N PHE A 31 -21.58 3.69 20.26
CA PHE A 31 -20.99 2.35 20.34
C PHE A 31 -20.02 2.19 21.52
N TYR A 32 -19.23 3.22 21.80
CA TYR A 32 -18.17 3.22 22.82
C TYR A 32 -18.30 4.46 23.71
N PRO A 33 -19.19 4.44 24.72
CA PRO A 33 -19.44 5.59 25.60
C PRO A 33 -18.19 6.10 26.33
N ASP A 34 -17.26 5.21 26.66
CA ASP A 34 -16.03 5.50 27.40
C ASP A 34 -15.07 6.45 26.65
N LEU A 35 -15.20 6.53 25.31
CA LEU A 35 -14.45 7.47 24.49
C LEU A 35 -14.76 8.94 24.81
N ARG A 36 -15.87 9.23 25.50
CA ARG A 36 -16.22 10.61 25.92
C ARG A 36 -15.25 11.17 26.95
N SER A 37 -14.74 10.32 27.83
CA SER A 37 -13.78 10.67 28.89
C SER A 37 -12.34 10.32 28.52
N PHE A 38 -12.13 9.61 27.42
CA PHE A 38 -10.80 9.22 26.97
C PHE A 38 -9.96 10.46 26.59
N ARG A 39 -8.77 10.55 27.18
CA ARG A 39 -7.74 11.52 26.83
C ARG A 39 -6.43 10.78 26.64
N ILE A 40 -5.63 11.26 25.69
CA ILE A 40 -4.28 10.74 25.47
C ILE A 40 -3.38 11.56 26.40
N ASP A 41 -3.14 11.05 27.61
CA ASP A 41 -2.47 11.81 28.67
C ASP A 41 -0.94 11.79 28.54
N SER A 42 -0.38 10.92 27.69
CA SER A 42 1.02 10.94 27.25
C SER A 42 1.17 10.12 25.96
N GLU A 43 1.57 10.76 24.86
CA GLU A 43 2.07 10.02 23.69
C GLU A 43 3.50 9.57 23.99
N LYS A 44 3.79 8.30 23.70
CA LYS A 44 5.14 7.77 23.86
C LYS A 44 6.04 8.42 22.81
N GLU A 45 7.13 9.03 23.23
CA GLU A 45 8.11 9.62 22.33
C GLU A 45 9.12 8.56 21.89
N TYR A 46 9.10 8.18 20.61
CA TYR A 46 9.96 7.12 20.06
C TYR A 46 11.35 7.65 19.66
N GLY A 47 11.44 8.89 19.16
CA GLY A 47 12.63 9.48 18.55
C GLY A 47 13.50 10.38 19.44
N VAL A 48 13.54 10.19 20.76
CA VAL A 48 14.35 11.03 21.68
C VAL A 48 15.65 10.35 22.11
N ASN A 49 16.81 11.01 22.12
CA ASN A 49 18.09 10.39 22.57
C ASN A 49 18.45 9.08 21.85
N CYS A 50 18.40 9.05 20.52
CA CYS A 50 18.60 7.84 19.71
C CYS A 50 20.02 7.25 19.71
N SER A 51 20.94 7.85 20.47
CA SER A 51 22.28 7.30 20.73
C SER A 51 22.34 6.36 21.93
N ASP A 52 21.34 6.40 22.82
CA ASP A 52 21.30 5.56 24.01
C ASP A 52 20.51 4.27 23.72
N ILE A 53 21.23 3.19 23.44
CA ILE A 53 20.66 1.89 23.07
C ILE A 53 20.85 0.92 24.24
N THR A 54 19.89 0.92 25.17
CA THR A 54 19.82 -0.06 26.27
C THR A 54 18.82 -1.17 25.96
N TRP A 55 18.96 -2.31 26.64
CA TRP A 55 18.03 -3.41 26.48
C TRP A 55 16.60 -3.06 26.90
N GLU A 56 16.43 -2.35 28.02
CA GLU A 56 15.08 -1.94 28.47
C GLU A 56 14.41 -1.04 27.42
N ARG A 57 15.20 -0.18 26.78
CA ARG A 57 14.70 0.73 25.75
C ARG A 57 14.26 -0.01 24.49
N VAL A 58 15.11 -0.89 23.96
CA VAL A 58 14.75 -1.72 22.79
C VAL A 58 13.51 -2.56 23.10
N TRP A 59 13.46 -3.20 24.27
CA TRP A 59 12.30 -3.97 24.69
C TRP A 59 11.02 -3.12 24.80
N SER A 60 11.15 -1.87 25.26
CA SER A 60 10.01 -0.96 25.33
C SER A 60 9.42 -0.60 23.96
N HIS A 61 10.20 -0.68 22.88
CA HIS A 61 9.76 -0.43 21.50
C HIS A 61 9.16 -1.67 20.81
N VAL A 62 9.27 -2.86 21.42
CA VAL A 62 8.55 -4.06 20.95
C VAL A 62 7.09 -4.00 21.41
N ASP A 63 6.33 -3.09 20.81
CA ASP A 63 4.93 -2.82 21.16
C ASP A 63 3.96 -3.18 20.01
N VAL A 64 2.74 -2.65 20.08
CA VAL A 64 1.68 -2.93 19.10
C VAL A 64 2.09 -2.58 17.67
N PHE A 65 2.98 -1.58 17.49
CA PHE A 65 3.46 -1.19 16.16
C PHE A 65 4.44 -2.23 15.63
N ALA A 66 5.40 -2.70 16.42
CA ALA A 66 6.31 -3.78 16.03
C ALA A 66 5.53 -5.06 15.61
N PHE A 67 4.48 -5.43 16.36
CA PHE A 67 3.59 -6.53 15.96
C PHE A 67 2.80 -6.20 14.69
N GLY A 68 2.32 -4.96 14.55
CA GLY A 68 1.66 -4.46 13.34
C GLY A 68 2.53 -4.60 12.10
N HIS A 69 3.82 -4.26 12.22
CA HIS A 69 4.82 -4.46 11.18
C HIS A 69 4.98 -5.95 10.87
N LEU A 70 5.23 -6.79 11.86
CA LEU A 70 5.39 -8.23 11.68
C LEU A 70 4.19 -8.89 10.95
N PHE A 71 2.98 -8.71 11.47
CA PHE A 71 1.78 -9.33 10.91
C PHE A 71 1.34 -8.66 9.61
N GLY A 72 1.48 -7.34 9.50
CA GLY A 72 1.20 -6.58 8.29
C GLY A 72 2.08 -7.06 7.13
N TRP A 73 3.37 -7.25 7.38
CA TRP A 73 4.31 -7.75 6.38
C TRP A 73 4.12 -9.22 6.05
N ALA A 74 3.74 -10.05 7.01
CA ALA A 74 3.32 -11.43 6.72
C ALA A 74 2.14 -11.47 5.76
N MET A 75 1.10 -10.65 6.00
CA MET A 75 -0.07 -10.57 5.13
C MET A 75 0.28 -9.98 3.75
N LYS A 76 1.07 -8.90 3.69
CA LYS A 76 1.54 -8.32 2.41
C LYS A 76 2.36 -9.34 1.61
N ALA A 77 3.23 -10.09 2.27
CA ALA A 77 4.02 -11.14 1.61
C ALA A 77 3.14 -12.29 1.10
N MET A 78 2.07 -12.68 1.81
CA MET A 78 1.11 -13.66 1.30
C MET A 78 0.33 -13.18 0.06
N LEU A 79 0.14 -11.86 -0.08
CA LEU A 79 -0.53 -11.26 -1.24
C LEU A 79 0.43 -11.10 -2.43
N VAL A 80 1.58 -10.48 -2.22
CA VAL A 80 2.56 -10.15 -3.28
C VAL A 80 3.36 -11.39 -3.68
N ARG A 81 3.72 -12.24 -2.72
CA ARG A 81 4.45 -13.51 -2.93
C ARG A 81 5.80 -13.36 -3.63
N HIS A 82 6.51 -12.25 -3.37
CA HIS A 82 7.81 -11.99 -3.98
C HIS A 82 8.70 -11.20 -3.03
N TYR A 83 9.83 -11.79 -2.61
CA TYR A 83 10.76 -11.18 -1.66
C TYR A 83 11.25 -9.80 -2.09
N GLY A 84 11.74 -9.65 -3.33
CA GLY A 84 12.30 -8.38 -3.82
C GLY A 84 11.31 -7.21 -3.70
N ILE A 85 10.13 -7.34 -4.34
CA ILE A 85 9.04 -6.36 -4.23
C ILE A 85 8.66 -6.07 -2.78
N CYS A 86 8.50 -7.10 -1.93
CA CYS A 86 8.16 -6.88 -0.52
C CYS A 86 9.23 -6.05 0.21
N TRP A 87 10.51 -6.38 0.04
CA TRP A 87 11.61 -5.62 0.63
C TRP A 87 11.69 -4.19 0.08
N THR A 88 11.49 -3.99 -1.22
CA THR A 88 11.46 -2.64 -1.81
C THR A 88 10.33 -1.81 -1.22
N ILE A 89 9.11 -2.37 -1.13
CA ILE A 89 7.97 -1.66 -0.53
C ILE A 89 8.25 -1.40 0.95
N SER A 90 8.90 -2.33 1.66
CA SER A 90 9.23 -2.18 3.08
C SER A 90 10.13 -0.99 3.31
N PHE A 91 11.23 -0.89 2.57
CA PHE A 91 12.11 0.26 2.67
C PHE A 91 11.44 1.57 2.23
N THR A 92 10.60 1.51 1.19
CA THR A 92 9.86 2.71 0.72
C THR A 92 8.81 3.17 1.73
N TRP A 93 8.25 2.25 2.52
CA TRP A 93 7.28 2.57 3.57
C TRP A 93 7.92 3.40 4.67
N GLU A 94 9.09 3.00 5.18
CA GLU A 94 9.82 3.80 6.17
C GLU A 94 10.19 5.20 5.65
N ILE A 95 10.58 5.30 4.38
CA ILE A 95 10.84 6.61 3.76
C ILE A 95 9.59 7.48 3.76
N THR A 96 8.44 6.86 3.54
CA THR A 96 7.15 7.54 3.55
C THR A 96 6.80 8.00 4.96
N GLU A 97 7.04 7.18 5.98
CA GLU A 97 6.85 7.56 7.40
C GLU A 97 7.75 8.73 7.79
N MET A 98 9.04 8.69 7.43
CA MET A 98 9.96 9.82 7.62
C MET A 98 9.47 11.09 6.91
N ALA A 99 8.97 10.96 5.67
CA ALA A 99 8.45 12.10 4.91
C ALA A 99 7.19 12.72 5.56
N PHE A 100 6.36 11.89 6.20
CA PHE A 100 5.10 12.31 6.84
C PHE A 100 5.17 12.45 8.36
N ALA A 101 6.37 12.36 8.97
CA ALA A 101 6.55 12.53 10.41
C ALA A 101 6.11 13.91 10.94
N HIS A 102 6.06 14.91 10.07
CA HIS A 102 5.51 16.23 10.39
C HIS A 102 3.98 16.23 10.58
N LEU A 103 3.26 15.23 10.05
CA LEU A 103 1.80 15.09 10.20
C LEU A 103 1.45 14.25 11.43
N LEU A 104 2.22 13.18 11.69
CA LEU A 104 2.02 12.26 12.81
C LEU A 104 3.31 12.17 13.64
N PRO A 105 3.33 12.75 14.87
CA PRO A 105 4.51 12.72 15.73
C PRO A 105 4.99 11.31 16.10
N ASN A 106 4.09 10.32 16.08
CA ASN A 106 4.43 8.92 16.33
C ASN A 106 5.44 8.34 15.33
N PHE A 107 5.53 8.89 14.10
CA PHE A 107 6.52 8.46 13.10
C PHE A 107 7.91 9.07 13.32
N VAL A 108 8.09 9.92 14.34
CA VAL A 108 9.41 10.40 14.74
C VAL A 108 10.05 9.31 15.61
N GLU A 109 10.81 8.45 14.94
CA GLU A 109 11.43 7.28 15.53
C GLU A 109 12.97 7.35 15.47
N CYS A 110 13.64 6.49 16.23
CA CYS A 110 15.08 6.40 16.17
C CYS A 110 15.56 5.64 14.93
N TRP A 111 16.76 5.98 14.43
CA TRP A 111 17.33 5.32 13.26
C TRP A 111 17.43 3.79 13.41
N TRP A 112 17.72 3.32 14.63
CA TRP A 112 17.82 1.89 14.92
C TRP A 112 16.45 1.23 15.00
N ASP A 113 15.40 1.97 15.33
CA ASP A 113 14.02 1.51 15.33
C ASP A 113 13.59 1.24 13.89
N ALA A 114 13.55 2.30 13.08
CA ALA A 114 13.15 2.24 11.68
C ALA A 114 13.99 1.25 10.85
N VAL A 115 15.32 1.27 10.99
CA VAL A 115 16.19 0.41 10.17
C VAL A 115 16.30 -1.00 10.74
N VAL A 116 16.58 -1.16 12.03
CA VAL A 116 16.89 -2.47 12.59
C VAL A 116 15.62 -3.16 13.08
N LEU A 117 14.83 -2.51 13.93
CA LEU A 117 13.64 -3.13 14.49
C LEU A 117 12.56 -3.32 13.42
N ASP A 118 12.24 -2.28 12.66
CA ASP A 118 11.13 -2.33 11.71
C ASP A 118 11.55 -3.02 10.42
N VAL A 119 12.47 -2.45 9.64
CA VAL A 119 12.83 -3.03 8.33
C VAL A 119 13.47 -4.41 8.43
N LEU A 120 14.52 -4.56 9.24
CA LEU A 120 15.29 -5.80 9.23
C LEU A 120 14.61 -6.91 10.04
N LEU A 121 14.12 -6.61 11.24
CA LEU A 121 13.55 -7.62 12.13
C LEU A 121 12.05 -7.82 11.87
N CYS A 122 11.19 -6.86 12.17
CA CYS A 122 9.74 -7.04 12.10
C CYS A 122 9.26 -7.30 10.67
N ASN A 123 9.59 -6.40 9.73
CA ASN A 123 9.22 -6.51 8.33
C ASN A 123 9.90 -7.73 7.69
N GLY A 124 11.19 -7.92 7.92
CA GLY A 124 11.95 -9.07 7.41
C GLY A 124 11.42 -10.43 7.88
N LEU A 125 11.16 -10.58 9.18
CA LEU A 125 10.54 -11.79 9.75
C LEU A 125 9.11 -11.97 9.24
N GLY A 126 8.35 -10.89 9.11
CA GLY A 126 7.00 -10.90 8.56
C GLY A 126 7.00 -11.44 7.14
N ILE A 127 7.87 -10.90 6.28
CA ILE A 127 8.03 -11.35 4.89
C ILE A 127 8.40 -12.84 4.86
N TRP A 128 9.38 -13.26 5.66
CA TRP A 128 9.78 -14.67 5.74
C TRP A 128 8.60 -15.56 6.17
N LEU A 129 7.87 -15.17 7.21
CA LEU A 129 6.72 -15.92 7.73
C LEU A 129 5.61 -16.04 6.68
N GLY A 130 5.26 -14.95 6.02
CA GLY A 130 4.24 -14.94 4.96
C GLY A 130 4.62 -15.87 3.79
N MET A 131 5.89 -15.83 3.37
CA MET A 131 6.40 -16.72 2.32
C MET A 131 6.45 -18.19 2.78
N ALA A 132 6.82 -18.45 4.03
CA ALA A 132 6.81 -19.80 4.62
C ALA A 132 5.39 -20.37 4.68
N ILE A 133 4.40 -19.55 5.03
CA ILE A 133 2.98 -19.92 4.99
C ILE A 133 2.56 -20.25 3.56
N CYS A 134 2.90 -19.40 2.57
CA CYS A 134 2.60 -19.68 1.17
C CYS A 134 3.20 -21.01 0.70
N LYS A 135 4.44 -21.31 1.08
CA LYS A 135 5.09 -22.58 0.75
C LYS A 135 4.41 -23.77 1.43
N LYS A 136 4.08 -23.65 2.72
CA LYS A 136 3.44 -24.71 3.51
C LYS A 136 2.03 -25.04 3.01
N LEU A 137 1.31 -24.05 2.51
CA LEU A 137 -0.04 -24.19 1.96
C LEU A 137 -0.05 -24.42 0.44
N GLU A 138 1.12 -24.63 -0.18
CA GLU A 138 1.28 -24.83 -1.63
C GLU A 138 0.55 -23.77 -2.47
N MET A 139 0.59 -22.52 -1.99
CA MET A 139 -0.05 -21.41 -2.68
C MET A 139 0.63 -21.13 -4.02
N ARG A 140 -0.17 -20.72 -5.00
CA ARG A 140 0.31 -20.36 -6.34
C ARG A 140 1.43 -19.31 -6.28
N THR A 141 2.54 -19.59 -6.95
CA THR A 141 3.65 -18.66 -7.16
C THR A 141 3.32 -17.65 -8.25
N TYR A 142 3.83 -16.43 -8.10
CA TYR A 142 3.67 -15.35 -9.07
C TYR A 142 5.02 -14.94 -9.63
N GLU A 143 5.17 -15.01 -10.95
CA GLU A 143 6.36 -14.57 -11.66
C GLU A 143 6.20 -13.10 -12.07
N TRP A 144 6.52 -12.20 -11.15
CA TRP A 144 6.49 -10.76 -11.41
C TRP A 144 7.61 -10.30 -12.36
N GLU A 145 8.73 -11.03 -12.37
CA GLU A 145 9.93 -10.69 -13.13
C GLU A 145 10.08 -11.57 -14.38
N SER A 146 9.66 -11.07 -15.54
CA SER A 146 9.90 -11.74 -16.82
C SER A 146 11.36 -11.59 -17.32
N ILE A 147 12.18 -10.78 -16.65
CA ILE A 147 13.52 -10.36 -17.10
C ILE A 147 14.54 -11.51 -17.02
N LYS A 148 14.37 -12.43 -16.05
CA LYS A 148 15.30 -13.55 -15.82
C LYS A 148 15.39 -14.52 -17.00
N HIS A 149 14.33 -14.63 -17.80
CA HIS A 149 14.29 -15.51 -18.97
C HIS A 149 14.94 -14.90 -20.23
N ILE A 150 15.31 -13.61 -20.21
CA ILE A 150 15.91 -12.92 -21.35
C ILE A 150 17.43 -13.10 -21.32
N GLN A 151 17.98 -13.72 -22.37
CA GLN A 151 19.41 -14.04 -22.44
C GLN A 151 20.30 -12.81 -22.69
N SER A 152 19.84 -11.82 -23.48
CA SER A 152 20.67 -10.68 -23.87
C SER A 152 20.56 -9.50 -22.89
N THR A 153 21.70 -8.86 -22.60
CA THR A 153 21.77 -7.66 -21.75
C THR A 153 20.91 -6.52 -22.31
N THR A 154 20.94 -6.31 -23.63
CA THR A 154 20.10 -5.33 -24.32
C THR A 154 18.61 -5.63 -24.17
N GLY A 155 18.23 -6.91 -24.22
CA GLY A 155 16.85 -7.35 -24.01
C GLY A 155 16.37 -7.09 -22.58
N LYS A 156 17.23 -7.32 -21.57
CA LYS A 156 16.94 -7.01 -20.17
C LYS A 156 16.72 -5.52 -19.95
N ILE A 157 17.60 -4.67 -20.47
CA ILE A 157 17.49 -3.21 -20.37
C ILE A 157 16.21 -2.72 -21.05
N ARG A 158 15.95 -3.20 -22.29
CA ARG A 158 14.72 -2.85 -23.01
C ARG A 158 13.47 -3.25 -22.23
N ARG A 159 13.45 -4.44 -21.62
CA ARG A 159 12.30 -4.89 -20.81
C ARG A 159 12.12 -4.05 -19.55
N ALA A 160 13.20 -3.69 -18.86
CA ALA A 160 13.15 -2.84 -17.67
C ALA A 160 12.57 -1.45 -18.00
N VAL A 161 13.01 -0.83 -19.10
CA VAL A 161 12.46 0.47 -19.55
C VAL A 161 10.99 0.34 -19.94
N LEU A 162 10.63 -0.72 -20.67
CA LEU A 162 9.25 -0.93 -21.11
C LEU A 162 8.26 -1.21 -19.96
N GLN A 163 8.71 -1.61 -18.77
CA GLN A 163 7.83 -1.73 -17.58
C GLN A 163 7.23 -0.38 -17.17
N PHE A 164 7.88 0.73 -17.52
CA PHE A 164 7.39 2.09 -17.28
C PHE A 164 6.63 2.68 -18.49
N THR A 165 6.30 1.85 -19.48
CA THR A 165 5.52 2.25 -20.66
C THR A 165 4.19 1.49 -20.73
N PRO A 166 3.16 2.03 -21.40
CA PRO A 166 1.89 1.35 -21.57
C PRO A 166 2.06 -0.04 -22.20
N ALA A 167 1.25 -1.02 -21.77
CA ALA A 167 1.26 -2.37 -22.34
C ALA A 167 0.97 -2.39 -23.85
N SER A 168 0.16 -1.43 -24.32
CA SER A 168 -0.11 -1.20 -25.73
C SER A 168 -0.27 0.30 -25.99
N TRP A 169 0.22 0.76 -27.14
CA TRP A 169 -0.06 2.11 -27.63
C TRP A 169 -1.27 2.05 -28.55
N THR A 170 -2.36 2.70 -28.16
CA THR A 170 -3.54 2.81 -29.02
C THR A 170 -3.28 3.88 -30.08
N HIS A 171 -3.16 3.46 -31.33
CA HIS A 171 -3.00 4.39 -32.45
C HIS A 171 -4.34 5.09 -32.74
N VAL A 172 -4.49 6.35 -32.30
CA VAL A 172 -5.69 7.14 -32.62
C VAL A 172 -5.58 7.68 -34.04
N ARG A 173 -6.38 7.14 -34.95
CA ARG A 173 -6.59 7.72 -36.28
C ARG A 173 -7.76 8.69 -36.22
N TRP A 174 -7.44 9.94 -35.89
CA TRP A 174 -8.29 11.06 -36.30
C TRP A 174 -8.49 10.95 -37.83
N LEU A 175 -9.52 11.42 -38.52
CA LEU A 175 -9.72 11.27 -39.97
C LEU A 175 -9.84 9.86 -40.60
N ASP A 176 -9.81 8.74 -39.86
CA ASP A 176 -10.14 7.42 -40.46
C ASP A 176 -11.62 7.38 -40.86
N PRO A 177 -12.00 7.20 -42.14
CA PRO A 177 -13.41 7.20 -42.56
C PRO A 177 -14.24 6.12 -41.85
N HIS A 178 -13.60 5.06 -41.37
CA HIS A 178 -14.27 3.97 -40.69
C HIS A 178 -14.48 4.22 -39.19
N CYS A 179 -13.94 5.28 -38.59
CA CYS A 179 -14.13 5.55 -37.16
C CYS A 179 -15.48 6.20 -36.87
N THR A 180 -16.01 5.95 -35.67
CA THR A 180 -17.40 6.28 -35.29
C THR A 180 -17.76 7.75 -35.46
N TYR A 181 -16.87 8.68 -35.10
CA TYR A 181 -17.16 10.12 -35.22
C TYR A 181 -17.08 10.63 -36.67
N MET A 182 -16.20 10.10 -37.53
CA MET A 182 -16.16 10.48 -38.95
C MET A 182 -17.41 10.02 -39.69
N ARG A 183 -17.92 8.81 -39.37
CA ARG A 183 -19.22 8.34 -39.89
C ARG A 183 -20.36 9.24 -39.46
N PHE A 184 -20.36 9.70 -38.20
CA PHE A 184 -21.34 10.65 -37.71
C PHE A 184 -21.29 11.97 -38.48
N PHE A 185 -20.09 12.55 -38.65
CA PHE A 185 -19.93 13.79 -39.43
C PHE A 185 -20.34 13.63 -40.89
N ALA A 186 -19.97 12.51 -41.54
CA ALA A 186 -20.36 12.25 -42.92
C ALA A 186 -21.88 12.11 -43.10
N VAL A 187 -22.56 11.47 -42.14
CA VAL A 187 -24.03 11.40 -42.14
C VAL A 187 -24.67 12.76 -41.85
N ALA A 188 -24.13 13.51 -40.89
CA ALA A 188 -24.61 14.86 -40.58
C ALA A 188 -24.45 15.81 -41.77
N GLU A 189 -23.31 15.75 -42.46
CA GLU A 189 -23.05 16.48 -43.70
C GLU A 189 -24.06 16.11 -44.79
N LEU A 190 -24.31 14.82 -44.99
CA LEU A 190 -25.33 14.34 -45.94
C LEU A 190 -26.74 14.83 -45.60
N VAL A 191 -27.11 14.90 -44.31
CA VAL A 191 -28.41 15.43 -43.87
C VAL A 191 -28.51 16.95 -44.03
N VAL A 192 -27.41 17.68 -43.88
CA VAL A 192 -27.39 19.15 -44.02
C VAL A 192 -27.41 19.60 -45.49
N PHE A 193 -26.78 18.83 -46.38
CA PHE A 193 -26.72 19.13 -47.82
C PHE A 193 -27.86 18.52 -48.65
N TRP A 194 -28.73 17.70 -48.03
CA TRP A 194 -29.95 17.18 -48.66
C TRP A 194 -31.15 18.09 -48.39
#